data_AF-A0A1Y2BM90-F1
#
_entry.id   AF-A0A1Y2BM90-F1
#
_cell.length_a   1.000
_cell.length_b   1.000
_cell.length_c   1.000
_cell.angle_alpha   90.00
_cell.angle_beta   90.00
_cell.angle_gamma   90.00
#
_symmetry.space_group_name_H-M   'P 1'
#
loop_
_entity.id
_entity.type
_entity.pdbx_description
1 polymer ?
#
loop_
_entity_poly.entity_id
_entity_poly.type
_entity_poly.pdbx_seq_one_letter_code
_entity_poly.pdbx_strand_id
1 'polypeptide(L)'
;MSTLTASSSQAPDLVASLSKHNETFTTLLSLIPSRYYIAPTQEEADSKWMKNKKRKTGEEIKEHKRRAKHEKLDPENNKTTAEILFASNEDVIPTLTSTPTLSAEAEAGPSTQTLVLPPTIRPLPPAASISDLRAKLHSKLDGFRKDRGVDESRDALEQERRRKRGELRDNRRAKRKEEVRRSKESGSKPVPTQLIVPALPKPTSDPISFPTVALPSSKPSKPSKQFKHISNPAQALSHLEKHKEKLASLDPDKRKEVEERERWAKAEARASGEKVADETGTLKKAVKRLEKGKSKSGKEWSERKKTLEKSQATAIKKRNDNIASRVDAKRDKKFGVKGKNKDKGKKKGRPGFEGGKKGGGNPKAKGKSQSS
;
A
#
# COMPACT_ATOMS: atom_id res chain seq x y z
N MET A 1 38.53 -54.24 -54.53
CA MET A 1 39.00 -53.26 -53.54
C MET A 1 38.11 -52.02 -53.61
N SER A 2 37.94 -51.31 -52.49
CA SER A 2 37.03 -50.16 -52.22
C SER A 2 35.62 -50.54 -51.76
N THR A 3 35.05 -50.08 -50.65
CA THR A 3 35.48 -49.37 -49.42
C THR A 3 34.33 -49.55 -48.41
N LEU A 4 34.53 -50.33 -47.34
CA LEU A 4 33.62 -50.43 -46.20
C LEU A 4 34.17 -49.56 -45.06
N THR A 5 33.94 -48.24 -45.10
CA THR A 5 34.38 -47.33 -44.02
C THR A 5 33.44 -46.15 -43.73
N ALA A 6 32.23 -46.08 -44.30
CA ALA A 6 31.38 -44.88 -44.20
C ALA A 6 30.46 -44.80 -42.97
N SER A 7 30.35 -45.83 -42.13
CA SER A 7 29.35 -45.87 -41.04
C SER A 7 29.82 -45.29 -39.71
N SER A 8 31.13 -45.20 -39.43
CA SER A 8 31.62 -44.69 -38.14
C SER A 8 31.78 -43.17 -38.09
N SER A 9 31.85 -42.50 -39.25
CA SER A 9 31.97 -41.04 -39.35
C SER A 9 30.64 -40.29 -39.23
N GLN A 10 29.49 -40.98 -39.37
CA GLN A 10 28.17 -40.35 -39.23
C GLN A 10 27.79 -40.10 -37.76
N ALA A 11 28.26 -40.91 -36.82
CA ALA A 11 27.99 -40.72 -35.40
C ALA A 11 28.47 -39.36 -34.86
N PRO A 12 29.72 -38.90 -35.10
CA PRO A 12 30.15 -37.58 -34.63
C PRO A 12 29.45 -36.43 -35.37
N ASP A 13 29.11 -36.60 -36.65
CA ASP A 13 28.43 -35.57 -37.45
C ASP A 13 26.97 -35.38 -37.00
N LEU A 14 26.29 -36.48 -36.65
CA LEU A 14 24.96 -36.43 -36.04
C LEU A 14 24.98 -35.77 -34.65
N VAL A 15 25.98 -36.08 -33.82
CA VAL A 15 26.14 -35.43 -32.51
C VAL A 15 26.40 -33.93 -32.67
N ALA A 16 27.23 -33.54 -33.64
CA ALA A 16 27.50 -32.13 -33.94
C ALA A 16 26.26 -31.40 -34.50
N SER A 17 25.46 -32.06 -35.33
CA SER A 17 24.18 -31.53 -35.81
C SER A 17 23.20 -31.33 -34.66
N LEU A 18 23.04 -32.34 -33.79
CA LEU A 18 22.16 -32.27 -32.62
C LEU A 18 22.61 -31.20 -31.61
N SER A 19 23.92 -31.05 -31.38
CA SER A 19 24.43 -29.99 -30.50
C SER A 19 24.14 -28.61 -31.08
N LYS A 20 24.34 -28.42 -32.39
CA LYS A 20 24.01 -27.17 -33.09
C LYS A 20 22.52 -26.85 -33.00
N HIS A 21 21.64 -27.83 -33.21
CA HIS A 21 20.21 -27.63 -33.04
C HIS A 21 19.86 -27.26 -31.59
N ASN A 22 20.43 -27.93 -30.60
CA ASN A 22 20.21 -27.60 -29.19
C ASN A 22 20.68 -26.17 -28.85
N GLU A 23 21.82 -25.73 -29.38
CA GLU A 23 22.28 -24.34 -29.28
C GLU A 23 21.29 -23.36 -29.92
N THR A 24 20.78 -23.66 -31.11
CA THR A 24 19.76 -22.78 -31.74
C THR A 24 18.47 -22.71 -30.91
N PHE A 25 18.04 -23.81 -30.28
CA PHE A 25 16.85 -23.80 -29.44
C PHE A 25 17.08 -23.07 -28.11
N THR A 26 18.24 -23.24 -27.46
CA THR A 26 18.56 -22.54 -26.21
C THR A 26 18.69 -21.03 -26.42
N THR A 27 19.26 -20.59 -27.54
CA THR A 27 19.28 -19.16 -27.93
C THR A 27 17.88 -18.61 -28.21
N LEU A 28 17.02 -19.35 -28.92
CA LEU A 28 15.63 -18.94 -29.12
C LEU A 28 14.86 -18.85 -27.80
N LEU A 29 15.08 -19.79 -26.89
CA LEU A 29 14.46 -19.77 -25.56
C LEU A 29 14.93 -18.54 -24.77
N SER A 30 16.22 -18.20 -24.81
CA SER A 30 16.79 -17.08 -24.06
C SER A 30 16.22 -15.71 -24.47
N LEU A 31 15.74 -15.57 -25.70
CA LEU A 31 15.08 -14.36 -26.21
C LEU A 31 13.69 -14.11 -25.61
N ILE A 32 13.05 -15.15 -25.06
CA ILE A 32 11.70 -15.02 -24.52
C ILE A 32 11.77 -14.76 -23.01
N PRO A 33 11.02 -13.78 -22.46
CA PRO A 33 11.05 -13.53 -21.02
C PRO A 33 10.59 -14.73 -20.19
N SER A 34 11.32 -15.04 -19.12
CA SER A 34 11.04 -16.15 -18.19
C SER A 34 9.67 -16.10 -17.52
N ARG A 35 9.09 -14.90 -17.44
CA ARG A 35 7.76 -14.64 -16.84
C ARG A 35 6.60 -15.39 -17.51
N TYR A 36 6.76 -15.85 -18.75
CA TYR A 36 5.68 -16.53 -19.49
C TYR A 36 5.67 -18.05 -19.32
N TYR A 37 6.82 -18.65 -19.05
CA TYR A 37 6.97 -20.12 -18.96
C TYR A 37 7.18 -20.61 -17.54
N ILE A 38 7.73 -19.77 -16.66
CA ILE A 38 7.97 -20.12 -15.26
C ILE A 38 6.87 -19.51 -14.41
N ALA A 39 6.14 -20.37 -13.69
CA ALA A 39 5.11 -19.91 -12.76
C ALA A 39 5.75 -18.99 -11.71
N PRO A 40 5.13 -17.84 -11.39
CA PRO A 40 5.66 -16.95 -10.36
C PRO A 40 5.78 -17.71 -9.03
N THR A 41 6.91 -17.54 -8.36
CA THR A 41 7.16 -18.20 -7.07
C THR A 41 6.07 -17.81 -6.08
N GLN A 42 5.76 -18.70 -5.12
CA GLN A 42 4.71 -18.48 -4.12
C GLN A 42 4.88 -17.14 -3.39
N GLU A 43 6.12 -16.70 -3.16
CA GLU A 43 6.44 -15.42 -2.53
C GLU A 43 6.11 -14.22 -3.42
N GLU A 44 6.39 -14.28 -4.73
CA GLU A 44 6.03 -13.25 -5.69
C GLU A 44 4.50 -13.17 -5.86
N ALA A 45 3.83 -14.32 -5.96
CA ALA A 45 2.37 -14.41 -6.05
C ALA A 45 1.70 -13.80 -4.80
N ASP A 46 2.16 -14.18 -3.61
CA ASP A 46 1.65 -13.65 -2.35
C ASP A 46 1.92 -12.15 -2.20
N SER A 47 3.05 -11.63 -2.66
CA SER A 47 3.35 -10.19 -2.59
C SER A 47 2.40 -9.33 -3.42
N LYS A 48 1.96 -9.82 -4.59
CA LYS A 48 1.07 -9.11 -5.51
C LYS A 48 -0.37 -9.04 -4.97
N TRP A 49 -0.84 -10.10 -4.35
CA TRP A 49 -2.25 -10.26 -3.94
C TRP A 49 -2.47 -10.09 -2.42
N MET A 50 -1.47 -10.33 -1.58
CA MET A 50 -1.55 -10.24 -0.10
C MET A 50 -0.86 -8.99 0.47
N LYS A 51 -1.36 -7.80 0.09
CA LYS A 51 -0.77 -6.49 0.48
C LYS A 51 -0.73 -6.20 1.99
N ASN A 52 -1.42 -6.99 2.82
CA ASN A 52 -1.63 -6.71 4.24
C ASN A 52 -1.18 -7.84 5.20
N LYS A 53 -0.58 -8.94 4.72
CA LYS A 53 -0.37 -10.13 5.56
C LYS A 53 0.81 -10.01 6.53
N LYS A 54 1.75 -9.09 6.28
CA LYS A 54 2.83 -8.75 7.21
C LYS A 54 3.06 -7.24 7.20
N ARG A 55 2.70 -6.55 8.29
CA ARG A 55 3.08 -5.14 8.50
C ARG A 55 4.58 -5.13 8.81
N LYS A 56 5.42 -5.10 7.77
CA LYS A 56 6.87 -4.94 7.92
C LYS A 56 7.16 -3.64 8.70
N THR A 57 8.09 -3.69 9.64
CA THR A 57 8.50 -2.50 10.40
C THR A 57 9.16 -1.48 9.47
N GLY A 58 9.24 -0.20 9.88
CA GLY A 58 9.77 0.87 9.02
C GLY A 58 11.22 0.66 8.56
N GLU A 59 12.00 -0.13 9.29
CA GLU A 59 13.39 -0.47 8.98
C GLU A 59 13.47 -1.63 7.98
N GLU A 60 12.68 -2.69 8.18
CA GLU A 60 12.55 -3.80 7.21
C GLU A 60 12.09 -3.32 5.83
N ILE A 61 11.26 -2.28 5.75
CA ILE A 61 10.83 -1.68 4.47
C ILE A 61 12.01 -0.99 3.77
N LYS A 62 12.87 -0.28 4.53
CA LYS A 62 14.05 0.39 3.97
C LYS A 62 15.09 -0.61 3.52
N GLU A 63 15.33 -1.65 4.30
CA GLU A 63 16.26 -2.73 3.98
C GLU A 63 15.79 -3.53 2.76
N HIS A 64 14.51 -3.89 2.69
CA HIS A 64 13.94 -4.56 1.51
C HIS A 64 14.03 -3.67 0.26
N LYS A 65 13.85 -2.35 0.39
CA LYS A 65 14.03 -1.42 -0.73
C LYS A 65 15.50 -1.30 -1.15
N ARG A 66 16.45 -1.39 -0.22
CA ARG A 66 17.89 -1.42 -0.52
C ARG A 66 18.27 -2.72 -1.20
N ARG A 67 17.81 -3.86 -0.68
CA ARG A 67 18.02 -5.19 -1.25
C ARG A 67 17.41 -5.33 -2.64
N ALA A 68 16.17 -4.89 -2.85
CA ALA A 68 15.53 -4.91 -4.16
C ALA A 68 16.24 -4.00 -5.19
N LYS A 69 16.89 -2.91 -4.75
CA LYS A 69 17.72 -2.08 -5.63
C LYS A 69 19.04 -2.77 -5.99
N HIS A 70 19.66 -3.42 -5.01
CA HIS A 70 20.88 -4.20 -5.21
C HIS A 70 20.62 -5.37 -6.17
N GLU A 71 19.60 -6.16 -5.88
CA GLU A 71 19.16 -7.31 -6.67
C GLU A 71 18.70 -6.94 -8.10
N LYS A 72 18.26 -5.68 -8.31
CA LYS A 72 17.94 -5.17 -9.65
C LYS A 72 19.17 -4.73 -10.45
N LEU A 73 20.28 -4.42 -9.76
CA LEU A 73 21.55 -3.99 -10.33
C LEU A 73 22.57 -5.12 -10.42
N ASP A 74 22.28 -6.30 -9.86
CA ASP A 74 23.15 -7.48 -9.94
C ASP A 74 22.99 -8.16 -11.32
N PRO A 75 24.08 -8.29 -12.12
CA PRO A 75 24.01 -8.90 -13.44
C PRO A 75 23.62 -10.39 -13.40
N GLU A 76 24.01 -11.09 -12.33
CA GLU A 76 23.71 -12.51 -12.05
C GLU A 76 22.21 -12.81 -11.89
N ASN A 77 21.38 -11.79 -11.65
CA ASN A 77 19.94 -11.99 -11.46
C ASN A 77 19.14 -11.91 -12.77
N ASN A 78 19.74 -11.44 -13.87
CA ASN A 78 19.10 -11.43 -15.19
C ASN A 78 19.24 -12.79 -15.89
N LYS A 79 18.92 -13.87 -15.17
CA LYS A 79 19.04 -15.24 -15.68
C LYS A 79 18.11 -15.44 -16.88
N THR A 80 18.63 -16.12 -17.90
CA THR A 80 17.82 -16.48 -19.06
C THR A 80 16.82 -17.58 -18.71
N THR A 81 15.72 -17.68 -19.47
CA THR A 81 14.76 -18.79 -19.37
C THR A 81 15.43 -20.16 -19.35
N ALA A 82 16.40 -20.37 -20.25
CA ALA A 82 17.13 -21.62 -20.37
C ALA A 82 17.91 -21.92 -19.06
N GLU A 83 18.66 -20.96 -18.53
CA GLU A 83 19.40 -21.12 -17.27
C GLU A 83 18.50 -21.44 -16.08
N ILE A 84 17.32 -20.81 -15.99
CA ILE A 84 16.38 -21.08 -14.90
C ILE A 84 15.82 -22.50 -15.00
N LEU A 85 15.50 -22.95 -16.22
CA LEU A 85 15.02 -24.30 -16.45
C LEU A 85 16.11 -25.34 -16.17
N PHE A 86 17.35 -25.12 -16.61
CA PHE A 86 18.48 -26.00 -16.31
C PHE A 86 18.75 -26.09 -14.81
N ALA A 87 18.78 -24.95 -14.11
CA ALA A 87 18.96 -24.92 -12.65
C ALA A 87 17.83 -25.67 -11.92
N SER A 88 16.58 -25.52 -12.35
CA SER A 88 15.45 -26.24 -11.75
C SER A 88 15.45 -27.75 -12.01
N ASN A 89 16.11 -28.20 -13.08
CA ASN A 89 16.24 -29.62 -13.41
C ASN A 89 17.42 -30.28 -12.67
N GLU A 90 18.49 -29.53 -12.35
CA GLU A 90 19.59 -30.07 -11.53
C GLU A 90 19.15 -30.37 -10.09
N ASP A 91 18.21 -29.61 -9.53
CA ASP A 91 17.65 -29.87 -8.20
C ASP A 91 16.77 -31.15 -8.12
N VAL A 92 16.48 -31.80 -9.26
CA VAL A 92 15.55 -32.95 -9.36
C VAL A 92 16.26 -34.30 -9.59
N ILE A 93 17.60 -34.34 -9.63
CA ILE A 93 18.34 -35.62 -9.70
C ILE A 93 18.94 -35.91 -8.32
N PRO A 94 18.13 -36.49 -7.41
CA PRO A 94 18.48 -37.84 -6.97
C PRO A 94 17.26 -38.77 -6.90
N THR A 95 17.52 -40.06 -7.13
CA THR A 95 16.64 -41.23 -6.90
C THR A 95 15.60 -41.58 -7.96
N LEU A 96 16.10 -42.17 -9.05
CA LEU A 96 15.39 -43.18 -9.84
C LEU A 96 15.12 -44.42 -8.98
N THR A 97 13.86 -44.79 -8.78
CA THR A 97 13.29 -46.17 -8.74
C THR A 97 11.96 -46.16 -7.98
N SER A 98 10.82 -46.23 -8.69
CA SER A 98 9.70 -47.13 -8.38
C SER A 98 8.51 -46.87 -9.31
N THR A 99 8.09 -47.96 -9.95
CA THR A 99 6.95 -48.16 -10.84
C THR A 99 5.59 -47.96 -10.16
N PRO A 100 4.54 -47.54 -10.89
CA PRO A 100 3.16 -47.91 -10.54
C PRO A 100 2.50 -48.78 -11.62
N THR A 101 1.93 -49.88 -11.12
CA THR A 101 1.22 -50.96 -11.82
C THR A 101 -0.19 -50.54 -12.26
N LEU A 102 -0.57 -51.01 -13.45
CA LEU A 102 -1.90 -50.91 -14.08
C LEU A 102 -2.97 -51.71 -13.31
N SER A 103 -4.19 -51.19 -13.26
CA SER A 103 -5.41 -52.02 -13.28
C SER A 103 -6.56 -51.25 -13.93
N ALA A 104 -7.07 -51.82 -15.02
CA ALA A 104 -8.20 -51.36 -15.80
C ALA A 104 -9.28 -52.46 -15.71
N GLU A 105 -10.50 -52.08 -15.38
CA GLU A 105 -11.68 -52.94 -15.49
C GLU A 105 -12.74 -52.22 -16.33
N ALA A 106 -13.24 -52.95 -17.32
CA ALA A 106 -14.28 -52.59 -18.26
C ALA A 106 -15.41 -53.61 -18.10
N GLU A 107 -16.67 -53.17 -18.06
CA GLU A 107 -17.87 -53.98 -18.32
C GLU A 107 -18.98 -52.97 -18.70
N ALA A 108 -19.35 -52.88 -19.99
CA ALA A 108 -20.40 -53.65 -20.66
C ALA A 108 -21.82 -53.28 -20.23
N GLY A 109 -22.56 -52.63 -21.13
CA GLY A 109 -24.00 -52.38 -21.01
C GLY A 109 -24.77 -53.10 -22.12
N PRO A 110 -26.08 -53.33 -21.95
CA PRO A 110 -26.96 -53.63 -23.08
C PRO A 110 -28.05 -52.57 -23.28
N SER A 111 -28.22 -52.21 -24.55
CA SER A 111 -29.29 -51.40 -25.11
C SER A 111 -30.56 -52.24 -25.29
N THR A 112 -31.73 -51.67 -25.04
CA THR A 112 -32.99 -52.10 -25.66
C THR A 112 -33.86 -50.89 -25.96
N GLN A 113 -34.05 -50.64 -27.24
CA GLN A 113 -34.95 -49.64 -27.80
C GLN A 113 -36.34 -50.26 -27.94
N THR A 114 -37.38 -49.56 -27.50
CA THR A 114 -38.78 -49.88 -27.84
C THR A 114 -39.47 -48.62 -28.34
N LEU A 115 -39.90 -48.70 -29.60
CA LEU A 115 -40.64 -47.70 -30.37
C LEU A 115 -42.09 -47.58 -29.84
N VAL A 116 -42.57 -46.36 -29.60
CA VAL A 116 -43.99 -46.07 -29.36
C VAL A 116 -44.44 -44.89 -30.24
N LEU A 117 -45.61 -45.09 -30.85
CA LEU A 117 -46.34 -44.31 -31.86
C LEU A 117 -46.61 -42.83 -31.51
N PRO A 118 -46.87 -41.96 -32.51
CA PRO A 118 -46.94 -40.51 -32.31
C PRO A 118 -48.24 -40.02 -31.62
N PRO A 119 -48.16 -39.02 -30.73
CA PRO A 119 -49.33 -38.42 -30.08
C PRO A 119 -50.07 -37.44 -31.01
N THR A 120 -51.39 -37.45 -30.89
CA THR A 120 -52.31 -36.51 -31.55
C THR A 120 -51.98 -35.05 -31.23
N ILE A 121 -51.78 -34.24 -32.27
CA ILE A 121 -51.37 -32.82 -32.20
C ILE A 121 -52.52 -31.98 -31.58
N ARG A 122 -52.25 -31.33 -30.45
CA ARG A 122 -53.07 -30.22 -29.94
C ARG A 122 -52.40 -28.90 -30.34
N PRO A 123 -53.13 -27.87 -30.81
CA PRO A 123 -52.53 -26.58 -31.14
C PRO A 123 -51.94 -25.91 -29.90
N LEU A 124 -50.71 -25.40 -30.04
CA LEU A 124 -49.93 -24.75 -28.99
C LEU A 124 -50.61 -23.43 -28.55
N PRO A 125 -50.67 -23.10 -27.25
CA PRO A 125 -51.18 -21.81 -26.80
C PRO A 125 -50.33 -20.66 -27.38
N PRO A 126 -50.93 -19.47 -27.59
CA PRO A 126 -50.24 -18.33 -28.17
C PRO A 126 -48.98 -17.97 -27.36
N ALA A 127 -47.85 -17.84 -28.05
CA ALA A 127 -46.59 -17.47 -27.43
C ALA A 127 -46.77 -16.14 -26.66
N ALA A 128 -46.33 -16.10 -25.40
CA ALA A 128 -46.43 -14.92 -24.56
C ALA A 128 -45.83 -13.70 -25.28
N SER A 129 -46.49 -12.55 -25.16
CA SER A 129 -46.10 -11.32 -25.86
C SER A 129 -44.67 -10.92 -25.48
N ILE A 130 -43.95 -10.22 -26.37
CA ILE A 130 -42.55 -9.82 -26.15
C ILE A 130 -42.39 -9.01 -24.85
N SER A 131 -43.39 -8.22 -24.47
CA SER A 131 -43.46 -7.52 -23.19
C SER A 131 -43.49 -8.49 -22.01
N ASP A 132 -44.26 -9.58 -22.10
CA ASP A 132 -44.34 -10.59 -21.04
C ASP A 132 -43.03 -11.36 -20.91
N LEU A 133 -42.35 -11.64 -22.03
CA LEU A 133 -41.03 -12.26 -22.02
C LEU A 133 -39.97 -11.35 -21.42
N ARG A 134 -39.99 -10.05 -21.75
CA ARG A 134 -39.10 -9.05 -21.14
C ARG A 134 -39.39 -8.89 -19.66
N ALA A 135 -40.65 -8.81 -19.25
CA ALA A 135 -41.05 -8.71 -17.84
C ALA A 135 -40.62 -9.96 -17.04
N LYS A 136 -40.80 -11.16 -17.62
CA LYS A 136 -40.30 -12.42 -17.04
C LYS A 136 -38.77 -12.44 -16.96
N LEU A 137 -38.07 -11.93 -17.97
CA LEU A 137 -36.60 -11.84 -17.97
C LEU A 137 -36.12 -10.86 -16.89
N HIS A 138 -36.72 -9.68 -16.77
CA HIS A 138 -36.41 -8.71 -15.71
C HIS A 138 -36.68 -9.29 -14.32
N SER A 139 -37.84 -9.93 -14.12
CA SER A 139 -38.17 -10.61 -12.85
C SER A 139 -37.16 -11.72 -12.51
N LYS A 140 -36.69 -12.46 -13.52
CA LYS A 140 -35.68 -13.51 -13.35
C LYS A 140 -34.29 -12.94 -13.07
N LEU A 141 -33.90 -11.85 -13.73
CA LEU A 141 -32.66 -11.13 -13.45
C LEU A 141 -32.68 -10.53 -12.04
N ASP A 142 -33.81 -9.98 -11.59
CA ASP A 142 -33.99 -9.44 -10.25
C ASP A 142 -33.96 -10.55 -9.20
N GLY A 143 -34.51 -11.73 -9.51
CA GLY A 143 -34.32 -12.95 -8.71
C GLY A 143 -32.84 -13.31 -8.55
N PHE A 144 -32.09 -13.38 -9.66
CA PHE A 144 -30.64 -13.64 -9.61
C PHE A 144 -29.81 -12.52 -8.96
N ARG A 145 -30.31 -11.28 -8.92
CA ARG A 145 -29.67 -10.17 -8.19
C ARG A 145 -29.92 -10.32 -6.69
N LYS A 146 -31.14 -10.65 -6.28
CA LYS A 146 -31.52 -10.94 -4.89
C LYS A 146 -30.81 -12.17 -4.34
N ASP A 147 -30.73 -13.26 -5.10
CA ASP A 147 -30.04 -14.49 -4.71
C ASP A 147 -28.52 -14.31 -4.54
N ARG A 148 -27.93 -13.36 -5.28
CA ARG A 148 -26.53 -12.95 -5.12
C ARG A 148 -26.31 -11.93 -3.99
N GLY A 149 -27.36 -11.55 -3.25
CA GLY A 149 -27.30 -10.59 -2.16
C GLY A 149 -26.88 -9.18 -2.60
N VAL A 150 -27.15 -8.83 -3.86
CA VAL A 150 -26.97 -7.47 -4.37
C VAL A 150 -28.26 -6.71 -4.08
N ASP A 151 -28.45 -6.36 -2.82
CA ASP A 151 -29.54 -5.45 -2.43
C ASP A 151 -29.27 -4.06 -3.00
N GLU A 152 -30.30 -3.41 -3.52
CA GLU A 152 -30.30 -1.98 -3.91
C GLU A 152 -29.79 -1.09 -2.76
N SER A 153 -29.91 -1.53 -1.51
CA SER A 153 -29.36 -0.85 -0.32
C SER A 153 -27.82 -0.86 -0.28
N ARG A 154 -27.16 -1.88 -0.82
CA ARG A 154 -25.70 -1.92 -0.98
C ARG A 154 -25.26 -0.97 -2.09
N ASP A 155 -25.98 -0.94 -3.19
CA ASP A 155 -25.67 -0.03 -4.30
C ASP A 155 -25.96 1.42 -3.92
N ALA A 156 -27.03 1.69 -3.16
CA ALA A 156 -27.30 2.99 -2.54
C ALA A 156 -26.19 3.40 -1.55
N LEU A 157 -25.72 2.49 -0.69
CA LEU A 157 -24.57 2.75 0.19
C LEU A 157 -23.28 3.00 -0.60
N GLU A 158 -23.07 2.30 -1.71
CA GLU A 158 -21.88 2.44 -2.54
C GLU A 158 -21.92 3.73 -3.36
N GLN A 159 -23.11 4.14 -3.81
CA GLN A 159 -23.37 5.45 -4.40
C GLN A 159 -23.17 6.59 -3.37
N GLU A 160 -23.62 6.43 -2.13
CA GLU A 160 -23.37 7.40 -1.06
C GLU A 160 -21.87 7.48 -0.72
N ARG A 161 -21.17 6.35 -0.73
CA ARG A 161 -19.72 6.29 -0.52
C ARG A 161 -18.93 6.91 -1.68
N ARG A 162 -19.41 6.76 -2.92
CA ARG A 162 -18.88 7.45 -4.10
C ARG A 162 -19.15 8.95 -4.05
N ARG A 163 -20.35 9.38 -3.63
CA ARG A 163 -20.69 10.80 -3.40
C ARG A 163 -19.80 11.43 -2.33
N LYS A 164 -19.68 10.82 -1.15
CA LYS A 164 -18.76 11.28 -0.08
C LYS A 164 -17.31 11.37 -0.55
N ARG A 165 -16.85 10.42 -1.39
CA ARG A 165 -15.50 10.47 -1.98
C ARG A 165 -15.35 11.57 -3.03
N GLY A 166 -16.39 11.84 -3.82
CA GLY A 166 -16.48 12.96 -4.75
C GLY A 166 -16.41 14.29 -4.01
N GLU A 167 -17.27 14.49 -3.02
CA GLU A 167 -17.30 15.66 -2.14
C GLU A 167 -15.95 15.90 -1.44
N LEU A 168 -15.25 14.86 -1.01
CA LEU A 168 -13.92 14.99 -0.41
C LEU A 168 -12.86 15.45 -1.42
N ARG A 169 -13.00 15.05 -2.68
CA ARG A 169 -12.12 15.46 -3.79
C ARG A 169 -12.42 16.89 -4.21
N ASP A 170 -13.69 17.26 -4.23
CA ASP A 170 -14.16 18.60 -4.57
C ASP A 170 -13.84 19.60 -3.46
N ASN A 171 -14.02 19.24 -2.19
CA ASN A 171 -13.56 20.03 -1.04
C ASN A 171 -12.05 20.20 -1.03
N ARG A 172 -11.27 19.22 -1.50
CA ARG A 172 -9.81 19.36 -1.66
C ARG A 172 -9.46 20.33 -2.79
N ARG A 173 -10.19 20.28 -3.91
CA ARG A 173 -10.03 21.24 -5.02
C ARG A 173 -10.45 22.65 -4.61
N ALA A 174 -11.56 22.79 -3.89
CA ALA A 174 -12.07 24.06 -3.37
C ALA A 174 -11.09 24.68 -2.37
N LYS A 175 -10.57 23.90 -1.40
CA LYS A 175 -9.53 24.37 -0.47
C LYS A 175 -8.26 24.81 -1.18
N ARG A 176 -7.81 24.07 -2.21
CA ARG A 176 -6.65 24.49 -3.02
C ARG A 176 -6.94 25.78 -3.80
N LYS A 177 -8.15 25.92 -4.36
CA LYS A 177 -8.57 27.12 -5.09
C LYS A 177 -8.69 28.34 -4.17
N GLU A 178 -9.22 28.16 -2.97
CA GLU A 178 -9.31 29.18 -1.93
C GLU A 178 -7.93 29.57 -1.39
N GLU A 179 -7.02 28.61 -1.20
CA GLU A 179 -5.63 28.87 -0.81
C GLU A 179 -4.87 29.65 -1.89
N VAL A 180 -5.08 29.32 -3.18
CA VAL A 180 -4.54 30.09 -4.31
C VAL A 180 -5.15 31.50 -4.39
N ARG A 181 -6.45 31.65 -4.12
CA ARG A 181 -7.10 32.96 -4.09
C ARG A 181 -6.57 33.80 -2.93
N ARG A 182 -6.42 33.19 -1.75
CA ARG A 182 -5.85 33.81 -0.54
C ARG A 182 -4.38 34.17 -0.71
N SER A 183 -3.57 33.35 -1.40
CA SER A 183 -2.18 33.68 -1.71
C SER A 183 -2.07 34.83 -2.72
N LYS A 184 -3.03 34.92 -3.66
CA LYS A 184 -3.14 36.02 -4.62
C LYS A 184 -3.60 37.32 -3.94
N GLU A 185 -4.54 37.24 -3.00
CA GLU A 185 -4.99 38.37 -2.16
C GLU A 185 -3.91 38.83 -1.17
N SER A 186 -3.08 37.92 -0.64
CA SER A 186 -1.97 38.26 0.26
C SER A 186 -0.71 38.78 -0.44
N GLY A 187 -0.80 39.18 -1.71
CA GLY A 187 0.30 39.82 -2.45
C GLY A 187 1.52 38.94 -2.76
N SER A 188 1.45 37.64 -2.48
CA SER A 188 2.54 36.71 -2.78
C SER A 188 2.37 36.18 -4.20
N LYS A 189 3.06 36.79 -5.17
CA LYS A 189 3.11 36.30 -6.55
C LYS A 189 3.87 34.95 -6.55
N PRO A 190 3.25 33.83 -6.97
CA PRO A 190 4.01 32.61 -7.20
C PRO A 190 4.91 32.82 -8.43
N VAL A 191 6.19 32.47 -8.28
CA VAL A 191 7.18 32.44 -9.36
C VAL A 191 6.65 31.56 -10.50
N PRO A 192 6.64 32.01 -11.76
CA PRO A 192 6.16 31.20 -12.87
C PRO A 192 7.09 30.00 -13.06
N THR A 193 6.53 28.79 -12.97
CA THR A 193 7.20 27.56 -13.37
C THR A 193 7.44 27.63 -14.87
N GLN A 194 8.67 27.94 -15.27
CA GLN A 194 9.08 27.94 -16.66
C GLN A 194 8.89 26.55 -17.27
N LEU A 195 8.24 26.55 -18.43
CA LEU A 195 8.08 25.43 -19.35
C LEU A 195 9.46 24.82 -19.65
N ILE A 196 9.60 23.50 -19.53
CA ILE A 196 10.76 22.78 -20.06
C ILE A 196 10.62 22.76 -21.59
N VAL A 197 11.26 23.73 -22.25
CA VAL A 197 11.60 23.68 -23.67
C VAL A 197 13.01 23.09 -23.76
N PRO A 198 13.31 22.17 -24.71
CA PRO A 198 14.67 21.70 -24.93
C PRO A 198 15.58 22.88 -25.28
N ALA A 199 16.61 23.10 -24.45
CA ALA A 199 17.58 24.17 -24.66
C ALA A 199 18.44 23.89 -25.91
N LEU A 200 18.53 24.86 -26.81
CA LEU A 200 19.51 24.87 -27.89
C LEU A 200 20.94 24.92 -27.32
N PRO A 201 21.93 24.27 -27.97
CA PRO A 201 23.33 24.31 -27.53
C PRO A 201 23.85 25.76 -27.59
N LYS A 202 24.39 26.23 -26.46
CA LYS A 202 25.06 27.54 -26.36
C LYS A 202 26.37 27.50 -27.18
N PRO A 203 26.69 28.54 -27.97
CA PRO A 203 27.99 28.64 -28.61
C PRO A 203 29.09 28.77 -27.56
N THR A 204 30.16 28.03 -27.76
CA THR A 204 31.41 28.07 -26.99
C THR A 204 32.09 29.41 -27.22
N SER A 205 31.84 30.38 -26.35
CA SER A 205 32.74 31.51 -26.15
C SER A 205 33.51 31.27 -24.86
N ASP A 206 34.82 31.09 -25.00
CA ASP A 206 35.76 30.96 -23.88
C ASP A 206 35.56 32.12 -22.88
N PRO A 207 35.65 31.87 -21.56
CA PRO A 207 35.43 32.89 -20.56
C PRO A 207 36.56 33.92 -20.62
N ILE A 208 36.26 35.12 -21.13
CA ILE A 208 37.12 36.29 -21.00
C ILE A 208 37.18 36.63 -19.51
N SER A 209 38.30 36.27 -18.88
CA SER A 209 38.62 36.60 -17.50
C SER A 209 39.06 38.06 -17.44
N PHE A 210 38.23 38.92 -16.85
CA PHE A 210 38.62 40.29 -16.56
C PHE A 210 39.53 40.33 -15.32
N PRO A 211 40.70 41.01 -15.37
CA PRO A 211 41.54 41.17 -14.20
C PRO A 211 40.81 42.01 -13.15
N THR A 212 40.55 41.40 -12.00
CA THR A 212 40.06 42.09 -10.80
C THR A 212 41.18 42.95 -10.22
N VAL A 213 40.97 44.26 -10.17
CA VAL A 213 41.89 45.21 -9.55
C VAL A 213 41.84 45.02 -8.04
N ALA A 214 42.87 44.42 -7.47
CA ALA A 214 43.04 44.27 -6.03
C ALA A 214 43.36 45.63 -5.40
N LEU A 215 42.38 46.23 -4.72
CA LEU A 215 42.59 47.41 -3.88
C LEU A 215 43.42 47.02 -2.64
N PRO A 216 44.48 47.77 -2.27
CA PRO A 216 45.39 47.44 -1.17
C PRO A 216 44.75 47.46 0.23
N SER A 217 43.46 47.80 0.34
CA SER A 217 42.69 47.79 1.59
C SER A 217 41.89 46.49 1.80
N SER A 218 41.72 45.65 0.78
CA SER A 218 40.97 44.38 0.92
C SER A 218 41.87 43.29 1.49
N LYS A 219 42.17 43.37 2.79
CA LYS A 219 42.64 42.20 3.53
C LYS A 219 41.48 41.18 3.54
N PRO A 220 41.70 39.89 3.25
CA PRO A 220 40.69 38.86 3.44
C PRO A 220 40.48 38.67 4.93
N SER A 221 39.63 39.50 5.54
CA SER A 221 39.13 39.20 6.88
C SER A 221 38.32 37.92 6.75
N LYS A 222 38.76 36.87 7.45
CA LYS A 222 37.92 35.69 7.67
C LYS A 222 36.54 36.21 8.07
N PRO A 223 35.42 35.69 7.52
CA PRO A 223 34.09 36.12 7.94
C PRO A 223 33.98 35.82 9.43
N SER A 224 34.19 36.84 10.26
CA SER A 224 34.01 36.74 11.68
C SER A 224 32.51 36.59 11.85
N LYS A 225 32.05 35.37 12.13
CA LYS A 225 30.67 35.14 12.54
C LYS A 225 30.50 35.81 13.89
N GLN A 226 30.25 37.12 13.88
CA GLN A 226 30.11 37.93 15.10
C GLN A 226 28.88 37.47 15.89
N PHE A 227 27.89 36.90 15.20
CA PHE A 227 26.69 36.34 15.79
C PHE A 227 26.72 34.81 15.76
N LYS A 228 26.47 34.19 16.91
CA LYS A 228 26.36 32.73 17.01
C LYS A 228 25.00 32.30 16.51
N HIS A 229 24.96 31.43 15.50
CA HIS A 229 23.71 30.84 15.03
C HIS A 229 23.23 29.75 16.01
N ILE A 230 22.40 30.12 16.98
CA ILE A 230 21.81 29.18 17.94
C ILE A 230 20.53 28.57 17.34
N SER A 231 20.57 27.27 17.04
CA SER A 231 19.47 26.56 16.39
C SER A 231 18.26 26.32 17.31
N ASN A 232 18.46 26.26 18.63
CA ASN A 232 17.39 26.06 19.60
C ASN A 232 16.80 27.41 20.06
N PRO A 233 15.50 27.68 19.84
CA PRO A 233 14.91 28.97 20.19
C PRO A 233 14.91 29.24 21.71
N ALA A 234 14.90 28.22 22.56
CA ALA A 234 14.99 28.40 24.01
C ALA A 234 16.40 28.84 24.46
N GLN A 235 17.44 28.30 23.81
CA GLN A 235 18.82 28.72 24.05
C GLN A 235 19.08 30.12 23.47
N ALA A 236 18.45 30.46 22.34
CA ALA A 236 18.51 31.80 21.79
C ALA A 236 17.85 32.83 22.71
N LEU A 237 16.69 32.51 23.32
CA LEU A 237 16.06 33.37 24.33
C LEU A 237 16.97 33.62 25.53
N SER A 238 17.54 32.55 26.11
CA SER A 238 18.40 32.70 27.28
C SER A 238 19.69 33.45 26.95
N HIS A 239 20.21 33.33 25.72
CA HIS A 239 21.33 34.13 25.26
C HIS A 239 20.97 35.62 25.15
N LEU A 240 19.77 35.95 24.64
CA LEU A 240 19.29 37.34 24.61
C LEU A 240 19.03 37.91 25.99
N GLU A 241 18.50 37.11 26.92
CA GLU A 241 18.29 37.53 28.32
C GLU A 241 19.63 37.83 29.00
N LYS A 242 20.60 36.91 28.91
CA LYS A 242 21.96 37.12 29.42
C LYS A 242 22.66 38.32 28.79
N HIS A 243 22.43 38.55 27.51
CA HIS A 243 23.01 39.70 26.80
C HIS A 243 22.40 41.02 27.29
N LYS A 244 21.08 41.07 27.51
CA LYS A 244 20.41 42.22 28.12
C LYS A 244 20.83 42.46 29.56
N GLU A 245 21.03 41.41 30.35
CA GLU A 245 21.55 41.51 31.72
C GLU A 245 22.96 42.11 31.72
N LYS A 246 23.83 41.67 30.80
CA LYS A 246 25.17 42.26 30.64
C LYS A 246 25.12 43.74 30.26
N LEU A 247 24.25 44.12 29.32
CA LEU A 247 24.05 45.53 28.96
C LEU A 247 23.48 46.35 30.12
N ALA A 248 22.63 45.75 30.96
CA ALA A 248 22.09 46.41 32.15
C ALA A 248 23.13 46.58 33.28
N SER A 249 24.12 45.70 33.35
CA SER A 249 25.22 45.78 34.33
C SER A 249 26.32 46.80 33.99
N LEU A 250 26.32 47.35 32.78
CA LEU A 250 27.35 48.27 32.30
C LEU A 250 26.94 49.74 32.51
N ASP A 251 27.94 50.62 32.67
CA ASP A 251 27.74 52.07 32.79
C ASP A 251 26.93 52.63 31.60
N PRO A 252 26.11 53.68 31.82
CA PRO A 252 25.20 54.19 30.79
C PRO A 252 25.92 54.66 29.51
N ASP A 253 27.13 55.20 29.62
CA ASP A 253 27.88 55.69 28.45
C ASP A 253 28.50 54.55 27.65
N LYS A 254 29.12 53.57 28.33
CA LYS A 254 29.62 52.33 27.70
C LYS A 254 28.49 51.53 27.09
N ARG A 255 27.30 51.52 27.72
CA ARG A 255 26.11 50.85 27.19
C ARG A 255 25.68 51.46 25.87
N LYS A 256 25.67 52.79 25.73
CA LYS A 256 25.34 53.46 24.46
C LYS A 256 26.34 53.11 23.37
N GLU A 257 27.65 53.16 23.68
CA GLU A 257 28.71 52.80 22.73
C GLU A 257 28.59 51.34 22.27
N VAL A 258 28.33 50.41 23.20
CA VAL A 258 28.12 48.99 22.88
C VAL A 258 26.84 48.79 22.07
N GLU A 259 25.74 49.46 22.43
CA GLU A 259 24.48 49.38 21.68
C GLU A 259 24.65 49.92 20.25
N GLU A 260 25.38 51.01 20.05
CA GLU A 260 25.69 51.55 18.73
C GLU A 260 26.56 50.60 17.91
N ARG A 261 27.64 50.09 18.51
CA ARG A 261 28.51 49.09 17.88
C ARG A 261 27.72 47.84 17.46
N GLU A 262 26.86 47.34 18.32
CA GLU A 262 26.03 46.16 18.05
C GLU A 262 24.96 46.43 16.98
N ARG A 263 24.38 47.63 16.94
CA ARG A 263 23.44 48.04 15.89
C ARG A 263 24.12 48.00 14.52
N TRP A 264 25.34 48.53 14.40
CA TRP A 264 26.12 48.51 13.16
C TRP A 264 26.57 47.09 12.78
N ALA A 265 27.14 46.34 13.72
CA ALA A 265 27.52 44.94 13.51
C ALA A 265 26.34 44.09 13.01
N LYS A 266 25.15 44.32 13.58
CA LYS A 266 23.93 43.61 13.20
C LYS A 266 23.39 44.04 11.84
N ALA A 267 23.53 45.32 11.48
CA ALA A 267 23.19 45.80 10.14
C ALA A 267 24.14 45.20 9.09
N GLU A 268 25.44 45.14 9.38
CA GLU A 268 26.45 44.50 8.54
C GLU A 268 26.18 43.00 8.39
N ALA A 269 25.91 42.28 9.47
CA ALA A 269 25.57 40.86 9.43
C ALA A 269 24.34 40.60 8.56
N ARG A 270 23.29 41.43 8.68
CA ARG A 270 22.10 41.31 7.82
C ARG A 270 22.39 41.65 6.35
N ALA A 271 23.22 42.66 6.09
CA ALA A 271 23.64 43.03 4.74
C ALA A 271 24.48 41.93 4.09
N SER A 272 25.31 41.23 4.88
CA SER A 272 26.08 40.05 4.45
C SER A 272 25.20 38.81 4.19
N GLY A 273 23.91 38.86 4.55
CA GLY A 273 22.95 37.77 4.38
C GLY A 273 22.83 36.82 5.58
N GLU A 274 23.47 37.14 6.72
CA GLU A 274 23.35 36.35 7.94
C GLU A 274 21.99 36.57 8.62
N LYS A 275 21.33 35.47 9.01
CA LYS A 275 20.02 35.51 9.69
C LYS A 275 20.19 35.77 11.18
N VAL A 276 20.04 37.03 11.57
CA VAL A 276 20.13 37.44 12.98
C VAL A 276 18.80 37.20 13.72
N ALA A 277 18.80 36.28 14.68
CA ALA A 277 17.61 35.81 15.42
C ALA A 277 17.49 36.45 16.81
N ASP A 278 17.21 37.75 16.87
CA ASP A 278 17.28 38.54 18.12
C ASP A 278 15.92 39.01 18.67
N GLU A 279 14.83 38.64 18.01
CA GLU A 279 13.49 39.10 18.39
C GLU A 279 12.90 38.22 19.51
N THR A 280 12.78 38.78 20.71
CA THR A 280 12.23 38.04 21.87
C THR A 280 10.82 37.51 21.61
N GLY A 281 9.98 38.28 20.90
CA GLY A 281 8.60 37.90 20.57
C GLY A 281 8.52 36.70 19.62
N THR A 282 9.37 36.65 18.59
CA THR A 282 9.39 35.52 17.63
C THR A 282 10.01 34.28 18.24
N LEU A 283 11.07 34.42 19.05
CA LEU A 283 11.67 33.33 19.77
C LEU A 283 10.72 32.73 20.82
N LYS A 284 9.98 33.54 21.59
CA LYS A 284 8.92 33.06 22.50
C LYS A 284 7.82 32.30 21.75
N LYS A 285 7.42 32.77 20.57
CA LYS A 285 6.46 32.06 19.70
C LYS A 285 7.04 30.74 19.18
N ALA A 286 8.32 30.70 18.83
CA ALA A 286 9.01 29.50 18.37
C ALA A 286 9.08 28.44 19.48
N VAL A 287 9.45 28.84 20.70
CA VAL A 287 9.42 27.96 21.89
C VAL A 287 8.01 27.40 22.11
N LYS A 288 6.98 28.24 22.14
CA LYS A 288 5.58 27.79 22.28
C LYS A 288 5.14 26.82 21.18
N ARG A 289 5.58 27.03 19.93
CA ARG A 289 5.29 26.11 18.82
C ARG A 289 5.94 24.75 19.03
N LEU A 290 7.19 24.71 19.50
CA LEU A 290 7.89 23.47 19.82
C LEU A 290 7.22 22.72 20.98
N GLU A 291 6.84 23.42 22.05
CA GLU A 291 6.10 22.85 23.19
C GLU A 291 4.74 22.31 22.76
N LYS A 292 4.02 23.03 21.90
CA LYS A 292 2.76 22.55 21.31
C LYS A 292 2.96 21.32 20.44
N GLY A 293 4.07 21.24 19.71
CA GLY A 293 4.46 20.05 18.95
C GLY A 293 4.70 18.86 19.87
N LYS A 294 5.52 19.03 20.92
CA LYS A 294 5.84 18.00 21.91
C LYS A 294 4.61 17.53 22.69
N SER A 295 3.71 18.42 23.06
CA SER A 295 2.46 18.05 23.75
C SER A 295 1.50 17.28 22.85
N LYS A 296 1.40 17.63 21.56
CA LYS A 296 0.63 16.84 20.57
C LYS A 296 1.22 15.45 20.42
N SER A 297 2.53 15.34 20.18
CA SER A 297 3.18 14.02 20.08
C SER A 297 3.05 13.23 21.38
N GLY A 298 3.18 13.86 22.55
CA GLY A 298 2.97 13.20 23.85
C GLY A 298 1.55 12.62 23.98
N LYS A 299 0.52 13.40 23.59
CA LYS A 299 -0.87 12.93 23.56
C LYS A 299 -1.06 11.76 22.60
N GLU A 300 -0.56 11.86 21.37
CA GLU A 300 -0.65 10.78 20.37
C GLU A 300 0.02 9.49 20.84
N TRP A 301 1.19 9.59 21.48
CA TRP A 301 1.88 8.42 22.03
C TRP A 301 1.11 7.80 23.19
N SER A 302 0.52 8.62 24.06
CA SER A 302 -0.34 8.14 25.15
C SER A 302 -1.60 7.45 24.61
N GLU A 303 -2.19 7.98 23.55
CA GLU A 303 -3.36 7.37 22.90
C GLU A 303 -3.00 6.05 22.24
N ARG A 304 -1.85 5.98 21.53
CA ARG A 304 -1.34 4.72 20.97
C ARG A 304 -1.14 3.66 22.05
N LYS A 305 -0.52 4.00 23.18
CA LYS A 305 -0.39 3.08 24.33
C LYS A 305 -1.74 2.59 24.83
N LYS A 306 -2.71 3.50 25.05
CA LYS A 306 -4.08 3.14 25.44
C LYS A 306 -4.78 2.24 24.44
N THR A 307 -4.59 2.46 23.12
CA THR A 307 -5.19 1.58 22.10
C THR A 307 -4.57 0.19 22.11
N LEU A 308 -3.25 0.10 22.35
CA LEU A 308 -2.54 -1.16 22.50
C LEU A 308 -3.03 -1.90 23.74
N GLU A 309 -3.09 -1.25 24.89
CA GLU A 309 -3.61 -1.83 26.14
C GLU A 309 -5.07 -2.30 25.99
N LYS A 310 -5.93 -1.51 25.34
CA LYS A 310 -7.31 -1.92 25.02
C LYS A 310 -7.32 -3.15 24.11
N SER A 311 -6.46 -3.21 23.09
CA SER A 311 -6.37 -4.37 22.20
C SER A 311 -5.88 -5.62 22.94
N GLN A 312 -4.91 -5.49 23.84
CA GLN A 312 -4.45 -6.57 24.70
C GLN A 312 -5.55 -7.01 25.67
N ALA A 313 -6.22 -6.07 26.35
CA ALA A 313 -7.30 -6.35 27.28
C ALA A 313 -8.48 -7.06 26.59
N THR A 314 -8.86 -6.64 25.38
CA THR A 314 -9.92 -7.32 24.62
C THR A 314 -9.51 -8.73 24.17
N ALA A 315 -8.25 -8.95 23.80
CA ALA A 315 -7.73 -10.28 23.49
C ALA A 315 -7.70 -11.20 24.72
N ILE A 316 -7.24 -10.69 25.87
CA ILE A 316 -7.24 -11.40 27.15
C ILE A 316 -8.67 -11.73 27.59
N LYS A 317 -9.60 -10.77 27.52
CA LYS A 317 -11.03 -11.00 27.82
C LYS A 317 -11.60 -12.11 26.95
N LYS A 318 -11.41 -12.06 25.62
CA LYS A 318 -11.84 -13.13 24.71
C LYS A 318 -11.24 -14.48 25.07
N ARG A 319 -9.97 -14.53 25.46
CA ARG A 319 -9.32 -15.78 25.91
C ARG A 319 -9.97 -16.29 27.20
N ASN A 320 -10.21 -15.43 28.17
CA ASN A 320 -10.84 -15.79 29.44
C ASN A 320 -12.28 -16.25 29.25
N ASP A 321 -13.07 -15.57 28.41
CA ASP A 321 -14.45 -15.96 28.07
C ASP A 321 -14.47 -17.33 27.35
N ASN A 322 -13.52 -17.58 26.46
CA ASN A 322 -13.36 -18.87 25.79
C ASN A 322 -12.92 -19.99 26.75
N ILE A 323 -12.10 -19.67 27.76
CA ILE A 323 -11.71 -20.64 28.80
C ILE A 323 -12.90 -20.92 29.72
N ALA A 324 -13.61 -19.89 30.16
CA ALA A 324 -14.81 -20.01 30.99
C ALA A 324 -15.88 -20.85 30.31
N SER A 325 -16.24 -20.53 29.05
CA SER A 325 -17.20 -21.32 28.27
C SER A 325 -16.76 -22.78 28.06
N ARG A 326 -15.45 -23.06 27.93
CA ARG A 326 -14.93 -24.44 27.90
C ARG A 326 -15.04 -25.14 29.25
N VAL A 327 -14.79 -24.44 30.35
CA VAL A 327 -14.94 -24.97 31.71
C VAL A 327 -16.41 -25.26 32.01
N ASP A 328 -17.31 -24.33 31.68
CA ASP A 328 -18.75 -24.50 31.84
C ASP A 328 -19.25 -25.67 30.98
N ALA A 329 -18.82 -25.79 29.72
CA ALA A 329 -19.17 -26.94 28.90
C ALA A 329 -18.64 -28.28 29.45
N LYS A 330 -17.49 -28.30 30.12
CA LYS A 330 -16.99 -29.50 30.83
C LYS A 330 -17.83 -29.78 32.08
N ARG A 331 -18.22 -28.74 32.81
CA ARG A 331 -19.09 -28.81 33.99
C ARG A 331 -20.45 -29.39 33.62
N ASP A 332 -21.10 -28.85 32.60
CA ASP A 332 -22.40 -29.31 32.09
C ASP A 332 -22.36 -30.77 31.66
N LYS A 333 -21.26 -31.18 30.99
CA LYS A 333 -21.02 -32.60 30.66
C LYS A 333 -20.91 -33.48 31.91
N LYS A 334 -20.22 -33.02 32.95
CA LYS A 334 -20.05 -33.77 34.21
C LYS A 334 -21.35 -33.87 35.01
N PHE A 335 -22.19 -32.84 35.00
CA PHE A 335 -23.49 -32.83 35.68
C PHE A 335 -24.62 -33.44 34.84
N GLY A 336 -24.32 -34.05 33.69
CA GLY A 336 -25.33 -34.68 32.84
C GLY A 336 -26.36 -33.70 32.25
N VAL A 337 -26.12 -32.39 32.36
CA VAL A 337 -26.95 -31.35 31.76
C VAL A 337 -26.68 -31.40 30.26
N LYS A 338 -27.42 -32.26 29.56
CA LYS A 338 -27.54 -32.23 28.10
C LYS A 338 -27.93 -30.79 27.75
N GLY A 339 -27.01 -30.05 27.13
CA GLY A 339 -27.22 -28.64 26.80
C GLY A 339 -28.62 -28.45 26.24
N LYS A 340 -29.36 -27.47 26.78
CA LYS A 340 -30.75 -27.10 26.42
C LYS A 340 -30.84 -26.59 24.97
N ASN A 341 -30.44 -27.44 24.02
CA ASN A 341 -30.54 -27.20 22.59
C ASN A 341 -30.92 -28.49 21.84
N LYS A 342 -31.37 -29.53 22.55
CA LYS A 342 -31.86 -30.77 21.93
C LYS A 342 -33.38 -30.81 21.70
N ASP A 343 -34.13 -29.80 22.15
CA ASP A 343 -35.59 -29.70 21.96
C ASP A 343 -36.05 -28.47 21.17
N LYS A 344 -35.32 -28.14 20.10
CA LYS A 344 -35.93 -27.49 18.93
C LYS A 344 -35.61 -28.30 17.69
N GLY A 345 -36.38 -29.37 17.54
CA GLY A 345 -36.52 -30.11 16.30
C GLY A 345 -36.86 -29.17 15.15
N LYS A 346 -35.87 -28.95 14.29
CA LYS A 346 -35.98 -28.99 12.84
C LYS A 346 -34.56 -28.99 12.32
N LYS A 347 -34.18 -30.06 11.62
CA LYS A 347 -32.95 -30.12 10.84
C LYS A 347 -32.90 -28.85 9.98
N LYS A 348 -32.09 -27.87 10.38
CA LYS A 348 -31.64 -26.82 9.46
C LYS A 348 -30.80 -27.55 8.44
N GLY A 349 -31.30 -27.59 7.20
CA GLY A 349 -30.53 -28.04 6.06
C GLY A 349 -29.16 -27.37 6.05
N ARG A 350 -28.19 -28.05 5.44
CA ARG A 350 -26.86 -27.51 5.17
C ARG A 350 -27.00 -26.05 4.70
N PRO A 351 -26.22 -25.10 5.24
CA PRO A 351 -26.28 -23.71 4.78
C PRO A 351 -25.87 -23.67 3.30
N GLY A 352 -26.86 -23.73 2.40
CA GLY A 352 -26.66 -23.78 0.96
C GLY A 352 -27.49 -24.79 0.17
N PHE A 353 -28.33 -25.65 0.77
CA PHE A 353 -29.14 -26.58 -0.01
C PHE A 353 -30.50 -26.85 0.64
N GLU A 354 -31.53 -26.39 -0.06
CA GLU A 354 -32.96 -26.70 0.08
C GLU A 354 -33.77 -25.90 1.11
N GLY A 355 -34.87 -25.34 0.58
CA GLY A 355 -35.68 -24.31 1.20
C GLY A 355 -36.48 -24.77 2.41
N GLY A 356 -36.71 -23.83 3.34
CA GLY A 356 -37.64 -23.96 4.45
C GLY A 356 -38.43 -22.67 4.62
N LYS A 357 -39.71 -22.73 4.28
CA LYS A 357 -40.71 -21.65 4.19
C LYS A 357 -41.29 -21.27 5.57
N LYS A 358 -41.76 -20.01 5.69
CA LYS A 358 -42.51 -19.32 6.78
C LYS A 358 -41.66 -18.80 7.96
N GLY A 359 -41.84 -17.59 8.50
CA GLY A 359 -42.90 -16.59 8.36
C GLY A 359 -43.30 -16.07 9.76
N GLY A 360 -43.22 -14.74 9.97
CA GLY A 360 -44.00 -14.00 10.97
C GLY A 360 -43.44 -13.92 12.41
N GLY A 361 -43.39 -12.69 12.96
CA GLY A 361 -43.40 -12.47 14.42
C GLY A 361 -42.51 -11.32 14.93
N ASN A 362 -42.92 -10.08 14.72
CA ASN A 362 -42.38 -8.88 15.37
C ASN A 362 -42.91 -8.76 16.82
N PRO A 363 -42.09 -8.51 17.86
CA PRO A 363 -42.60 -8.07 19.16
C PRO A 363 -42.65 -6.53 19.26
N LYS A 364 -43.87 -6.02 19.45
CA LYS A 364 -44.23 -4.62 19.72
C LYS A 364 -43.44 -4.01 20.89
N ALA A 365 -43.08 -2.74 20.71
CA ALA A 365 -42.62 -1.82 21.75
C ALA A 365 -43.68 -1.60 22.85
N LYS A 366 -43.24 -1.62 24.11
CA LYS A 366 -44.05 -1.31 25.30
C LYS A 366 -44.33 0.19 25.39
N GLY A 367 -45.58 0.50 25.71
CA GLY A 367 -46.13 1.84 25.88
C GLY A 367 -45.57 2.59 27.10
N LYS A 368 -45.58 3.92 26.95
CA LYS A 368 -45.29 4.91 27.98
C LYS A 368 -46.64 5.38 28.50
N SER A 369 -46.96 5.03 29.74
CA SER A 369 -48.13 5.50 30.47
C SER A 369 -47.94 6.95 30.87
N GLN A 370 -48.87 7.80 30.46
CA GLN A 370 -49.17 9.06 31.14
C GLN A 370 -50.11 8.76 32.31
N SER A 371 -49.87 9.38 33.45
CA SER A 371 -50.91 9.76 34.40
C SER A 371 -50.43 10.98 35.18
N SER A 372 -51.36 11.92 35.26
CA SER A 372 -51.54 13.12 36.07
C SER A 372 -50.61 13.37 37.25
#